data_AF-A0A929GME0-F1
#
_entry.id   AF-A0A929GME0-F1
#
_cell.length_a   1.000
_cell.length_b   1.000
_cell.length_c   1.000
_cell.angle_alpha   90.00
_cell.angle_beta   90.00
_cell.angle_gamma   90.00
#
_symmetry.space_group_name_H-M   'P 1'
#
loop_
_entity.id
_entity.type
_entity.pdbx_description
1 polymer ?
#
loop_
_entity_poly.entity_id
_entity_poly.type
_entity_poly.pdbx_seq_one_letter_code
_entity_poly.pdbx_strand_id
1 'polypeptide(L)'
;MYQLEEKIWFWLLLVIPVIIVFFLLLQFWKRYVQNKFISKKLLKKLSPNRSLFKSVLKFIVLCLAFMCLIIALVNPKIGTKLETIKREGVDIVFAIDVSKSMLAEDIAPNRLEKSKQLVTQIINNLASDRIGIIAYAAKAFPQLPITTDYASAKMFLQSMNTDMLSSQGTAIDEAIQLARTYYDDEEQTNRVLIIISDGEDHNDIATNIAEEASEEGIRIFTIGVGDVNGGPIPIKRNGIVLNYKKDNQGETVITRLNEEILKSIAAEANGKYINGRSTTEVVEEIREILNKMDKKEFEAKQFAEYKDQFQWFLGLGLFFLFIDVFLLERKTEWLKRLNLFNENL
;
A
#
# COMPACT_ATOMS: atom_id res chain seq x y z
N MET A 1 -13.53 17.61 -5.43
CA MET A 1 -14.28 17.11 -4.25
C MET A 1 -13.95 18.01 -3.06
N TYR A 2 -14.89 18.27 -2.14
CA TYR A 2 -14.68 19.10 -0.96
C TYR A 2 -14.95 18.28 0.31
N GLN A 3 -14.16 18.49 1.36
CA GLN A 3 -14.34 17.85 2.66
C GLN A 3 -14.26 18.90 3.77
N LEU A 4 -15.10 18.76 4.78
CA LEU A 4 -15.08 19.59 5.98
C LEU A 4 -14.55 18.70 7.11
N GLU A 5 -13.41 19.09 7.69
CA GLU A 5 -12.75 18.28 8.72
C GLU A 5 -13.54 18.33 10.03
N GLU A 6 -13.80 19.53 10.52
CA GLU A 6 -14.38 19.74 11.85
C GLU A 6 -15.73 20.45 11.75
N LYS A 7 -16.76 19.70 11.34
CA LYS A 7 -18.14 20.20 11.16
C LYS A 7 -18.72 20.81 12.44
N ILE A 8 -18.20 20.43 13.61
CA ILE A 8 -18.70 20.87 14.91
C ILE A 8 -18.55 22.39 15.12
N TRP A 9 -17.55 23.01 14.49
CA TRP A 9 -17.31 24.45 14.63
C TRP A 9 -18.36 25.32 13.94
N PHE A 10 -19.22 24.78 13.06
CA PHE A 10 -20.34 25.54 12.51
C PHE A 10 -21.31 26.03 13.58
N TRP A 11 -21.39 25.37 14.74
CA TRP A 11 -22.21 25.84 15.86
C TRP A 11 -21.76 27.21 16.39
N LEU A 12 -20.49 27.58 16.24
CA LEU A 12 -20.01 28.93 16.59
C LEU A 12 -20.65 30.02 15.73
N LEU A 13 -21.23 29.68 14.58
CA LEU A 13 -21.92 30.66 13.74
C LEU A 13 -23.16 31.24 14.44
N LEU A 14 -23.71 30.56 15.46
CA LEU A 14 -24.75 31.08 16.36
C LEU A 14 -24.28 32.27 17.22
N VAL A 15 -22.98 32.50 17.36
CA VAL A 15 -22.47 33.68 18.07
C VAL A 15 -22.82 34.97 17.29
N ILE A 16 -22.88 34.91 15.95
CA ILE A 16 -23.22 36.07 15.10
C ILE A 16 -24.62 36.62 15.40
N PRO A 17 -25.72 35.84 15.40
CA PRO A 17 -27.04 36.35 15.75
C PRO A 17 -27.11 36.87 17.20
N VAL A 18 -26.36 36.28 18.15
CA VAL A 18 -26.26 36.81 19.51
C VAL A 18 -25.63 38.21 19.52
N ILE A 19 -24.54 38.40 18.76
CA ILE A 19 -23.89 39.70 18.57
C ILE A 19 -24.83 40.72 17.91
N ILE A 20 -25.63 40.30 16.92
CA ILE A 20 -26.65 41.15 16.26
C ILE A 20 -27.73 41.59 17.24
N VAL A 21 -28.29 40.67 18.01
CA VAL A 21 -29.33 41.00 19.02
C VAL A 21 -28.78 41.96 20.05
N PHE A 22 -27.57 41.71 20.56
CA PHE A 22 -26.92 42.60 21.52
C PHE A 22 -26.69 44.01 20.94
N PHE A 23 -26.24 44.11 19.69
CA PHE A 23 -26.07 45.40 19.02
C PHE A 23 -27.41 46.14 18.85
N LEU A 24 -28.48 45.45 18.45
CA LEU A 24 -29.81 46.06 18.35
C LEU A 24 -30.32 46.56 19.70
N LEU A 25 -30.19 45.74 20.76
CA LEU A 25 -30.56 46.13 22.12
C LEU A 25 -29.81 47.38 22.57
N LEU A 26 -28.49 47.45 22.33
CA LEU A 26 -27.68 48.63 22.63
C LEU A 26 -28.14 49.87 21.84
N GLN A 27 -28.52 49.72 20.57
CA GLN A 27 -29.01 50.83 19.76
C GLN A 27 -30.40 51.31 20.22
N PHE A 28 -31.31 50.39 20.56
CA PHE A 28 -32.62 50.72 21.13
C PHE A 28 -32.48 51.40 22.48
N TRP A 29 -31.64 50.87 23.37
CA TRP A 29 -31.37 51.47 24.67
C TRP A 29 -30.75 52.86 24.55
N LYS A 30 -29.74 53.03 23.68
CA LYS A 30 -29.16 54.35 23.38
C LYS A 30 -30.22 55.34 22.88
N ARG A 31 -31.13 54.92 21.99
CA ARG A 31 -32.23 55.78 21.49
C ARG A 31 -33.20 56.16 22.61
N TYR A 32 -33.59 55.19 23.44
CA TYR A 32 -34.51 55.41 24.55
C TYR A 32 -33.95 56.41 25.58
N VAL A 33 -32.70 56.20 26.02
CA VAL A 33 -32.02 57.09 26.97
C VAL A 33 -31.82 58.48 26.37
N GLN A 34 -31.39 58.58 25.10
CA GLN A 34 -31.21 59.88 24.44
C GLN A 34 -32.50 60.69 24.38
N ASN A 35 -33.63 60.06 24.08
CA ASN A 35 -34.93 60.73 24.04
C ASN A 35 -35.42 61.16 25.44
N LYS A 36 -35.01 60.45 26.50
CA LYS A 36 -35.40 60.75 27.89
C LYS A 36 -34.63 61.93 28.49
N PHE A 37 -33.37 62.14 28.11
CA PHE A 37 -32.47 63.11 28.75
C PHE A 37 -32.05 64.30 27.89
N ILE A 38 -32.16 64.24 26.54
CA ILE A 38 -31.64 65.29 25.65
C ILE A 38 -32.62 65.61 24.52
N SER A 39 -32.94 66.89 24.31
CA SER A 39 -33.74 67.33 23.15
C SER A 39 -32.94 67.17 21.84
N LYS A 40 -33.60 66.76 20.74
CA LYS A 40 -32.96 66.51 19.43
C LYS A 40 -32.06 67.67 18.94
N LYS A 41 -32.40 68.93 19.27
CA LYS A 41 -31.61 70.13 18.94
C LYS A 41 -30.29 70.21 19.73
N LEU A 42 -30.30 69.89 21.03
CA LEU A 42 -29.09 69.88 21.88
C LEU A 42 -28.15 68.72 21.52
N LEU A 43 -28.70 67.55 21.17
CA LEU A 43 -27.91 66.38 20.76
C LEU A 43 -27.08 66.66 19.48
N LYS A 44 -27.65 67.41 18.52
CA LYS A 44 -26.97 67.78 17.26
C LYS A 44 -25.81 68.77 17.49
N LYS A 45 -25.89 69.60 18.55
CA LYS A 45 -24.81 70.52 18.98
C LYS A 45 -23.73 69.84 19.81
N LEU A 46 -24.10 68.91 20.70
CA LEU A 46 -23.16 68.22 21.60
C LEU A 46 -22.41 67.06 20.94
N SER A 47 -22.94 66.49 19.84
CA SER A 47 -22.28 65.40 19.10
C SER A 47 -22.51 65.50 17.59
N PRO A 48 -21.97 66.56 16.94
CA PRO A 48 -22.19 66.83 15.51
C PRO A 48 -21.59 65.76 14.59
N ASN A 49 -20.60 65.00 15.07
CA ASN A 49 -19.89 63.97 14.30
C ASN A 49 -20.42 62.54 14.53
N ARG A 50 -21.65 62.37 15.01
CA ARG A 50 -22.27 61.04 15.12
C ARG A 50 -22.70 60.52 13.75
N SER A 51 -22.25 59.32 13.36
CA SER A 51 -22.71 58.63 12.14
C SER A 51 -23.30 57.27 12.50
N LEU A 52 -24.58 57.06 12.16
CA LEU A 52 -25.21 55.75 12.29
C LEU A 52 -24.64 54.76 11.27
N PHE A 53 -24.39 55.23 10.05
CA PHE A 53 -23.81 54.41 8.98
C PHE A 53 -22.46 53.82 9.37
N LYS A 54 -21.55 54.61 9.97
CA LYS A 54 -20.23 54.10 10.38
C LYS A 54 -20.30 53.08 11.51
N SER A 55 -21.23 53.25 12.45
CA SER A 55 -21.46 52.29 13.53
C SER A 55 -22.00 50.96 12.98
N VAL A 56 -22.88 51.00 11.98
CA VAL A 56 -23.39 49.79 11.30
C VAL A 56 -22.31 49.16 10.43
N LEU A 57 -21.52 49.95 9.69
CA LEU A 57 -20.42 49.46 8.87
C LEU A 57 -19.38 48.72 9.72
N LYS A 58 -18.98 49.31 10.84
CA LYS A 58 -18.05 48.69 11.79
C LYS A 58 -18.59 47.35 12.31
N PHE A 59 -19.86 47.33 12.69
CA PHE A 59 -20.54 46.11 13.13
C PHE A 59 -20.56 45.00 12.05
N ILE A 60 -20.84 45.36 10.79
CA ILE A 60 -20.84 44.41 9.67
C ILE A 60 -19.43 43.84 9.43
N VAL A 61 -18.40 44.70 9.47
CA VAL A 61 -16.99 44.28 9.30
C VAL A 61 -16.58 43.30 10.41
N LEU A 62 -16.99 43.57 11.66
CA LEU A 62 -16.75 42.65 12.77
C LEU A 62 -17.45 41.29 12.57
N CYS A 63 -18.70 41.29 12.11
CA CYS A 63 -19.43 40.04 11.83
C CYS A 63 -18.78 39.23 10.70
N LEU A 64 -18.31 39.90 9.63
CA LEU A 64 -17.57 39.26 8.54
C LEU A 64 -16.25 38.65 9.04
N ALA A 65 -15.52 39.36 9.90
CA ALA A 65 -14.30 38.85 10.51
C ALA A 65 -14.55 37.54 11.28
N PHE A 66 -15.54 37.53 12.17
CA PHE A 66 -15.92 36.34 12.93
C PHE A 66 -16.38 35.20 12.03
N MET A 67 -17.17 35.48 10.99
CA MET A 67 -17.60 34.48 10.02
C MET A 67 -16.40 33.82 9.32
N CYS A 68 -15.43 34.61 8.85
CA CYS A 68 -14.22 34.10 8.21
C CYS A 68 -13.38 33.23 9.17
N LEU A 69 -13.22 33.65 10.43
CA LEU A 69 -12.48 32.86 11.43
C LEU A 69 -13.16 31.53 11.76
N ILE A 70 -14.50 31.51 11.84
CA ILE A 70 -15.26 30.28 12.06
C ILE A 70 -15.10 29.32 10.87
N ILE A 71 -15.14 29.83 9.63
CA ILE A 71 -14.90 29.00 8.44
C ILE A 71 -13.46 28.48 8.42
N ALA A 72 -12.48 29.26 8.88
CA ALA A 72 -11.11 28.79 9.03
C ALA A 72 -11.00 27.62 10.03
N LEU A 73 -11.71 27.70 11.16
CA LEU A 73 -11.74 26.62 12.17
C LEU A 73 -12.37 25.32 11.66
N VAL A 74 -13.36 25.41 10.77
CA VAL A 74 -13.97 24.23 10.13
C VAL A 74 -12.97 23.51 9.20
N ASN A 75 -11.90 24.20 8.79
CA ASN A 75 -10.88 23.75 7.86
C ASN A 75 -11.46 23.10 6.58
N PRO A 76 -11.98 23.91 5.63
CA PRO A 76 -12.43 23.38 4.36
C PRO A 76 -11.22 22.83 3.60
N LYS A 77 -11.27 21.54 3.25
CA LYS A 77 -10.26 20.91 2.41
C LYS A 77 -10.77 20.82 0.97
N ILE A 78 -9.99 21.33 0.04
CA ILE A 78 -10.33 21.39 -1.39
C ILE A 78 -9.15 20.85 -2.19
N GLY A 79 -9.47 20.06 -3.20
CA GLY A 79 -8.51 19.47 -4.12
C GLY A 79 -8.48 17.96 -3.97
N THR A 80 -8.24 17.29 -5.09
CA THR A 80 -7.94 15.87 -5.14
C THR A 80 -6.62 15.78 -5.89
N LYS A 81 -5.49 15.79 -5.18
CA LYS A 81 -4.27 15.28 -5.79
C LYS A 81 -4.40 13.77 -5.68
N LEU A 82 -4.70 13.11 -6.80
CA LEU A 82 -4.63 11.66 -6.87
C LEU A 82 -3.15 11.33 -6.94
N GLU A 83 -2.56 10.97 -5.79
CA GLU A 83 -1.25 10.35 -5.82
C GLU A 83 -1.45 8.86 -6.08
N THR A 84 -1.10 8.44 -7.30
CA THR A 84 -0.97 7.04 -7.66
C THR A 84 0.39 6.57 -7.15
N ILE A 85 0.40 5.82 -6.04
CA ILE A 85 1.62 5.08 -5.66
C ILE A 85 1.72 3.93 -6.64
N LYS A 86 2.65 4.05 -7.58
CA LYS A 86 3.00 3.00 -8.54
C LYS A 86 3.76 1.92 -7.78
N ARG A 87 3.23 0.69 -7.74
CA ARG A 87 3.97 -0.46 -7.25
C ARG A 87 4.52 -1.20 -8.45
N GLU A 88 5.82 -1.39 -8.46
CA GLU A 88 6.50 -2.16 -9.49
C GLU A 88 6.99 -3.46 -8.87
N GLY A 89 6.75 -4.59 -9.53
CA GLY A 89 7.28 -5.87 -9.08
C GLY A 89 7.14 -6.99 -10.10
N VAL A 90 7.55 -8.17 -9.68
CA VAL A 90 7.61 -9.39 -10.48
C VAL A 90 6.66 -10.42 -9.90
N ASP A 91 6.08 -11.26 -10.76
CA ASP A 91 5.30 -12.41 -10.32
C ASP A 91 6.20 -13.62 -10.21
N ILE A 92 6.30 -14.16 -8.99
CA ILE A 92 7.20 -15.25 -8.65
C ILE A 92 6.38 -16.45 -8.18
N VAL A 93 6.44 -17.56 -8.89
CA VAL A 93 5.82 -18.82 -8.46
C VAL A 93 6.90 -19.77 -7.98
N PHE A 94 6.79 -20.26 -6.76
CA PHE A 94 7.69 -21.29 -6.23
C PHE A 94 7.05 -22.67 -6.42
N ALA A 95 7.67 -23.53 -7.21
CA ALA A 95 7.31 -24.94 -7.32
C ALA A 95 8.23 -25.77 -6.41
N ILE A 96 7.65 -26.39 -5.39
CA ILE A 96 8.41 -27.09 -4.34
C ILE A 96 8.11 -28.58 -4.42
N ASP A 97 9.17 -29.36 -4.58
CA ASP A 97 9.12 -30.80 -4.55
C ASP A 97 8.79 -31.30 -3.13
N VAL A 98 7.70 -32.05 -3.03
CA VAL A 98 7.23 -32.71 -1.79
C VAL A 98 7.23 -34.23 -1.95
N SER A 99 7.98 -34.77 -2.91
CA SER A 99 8.18 -36.21 -3.06
C SER A 99 8.94 -36.81 -1.87
N LYS A 100 8.96 -38.15 -1.80
CA LYS A 100 9.60 -38.86 -0.67
C LYS A 100 11.13 -38.73 -0.67
N SER A 101 11.78 -38.48 -1.80
CA SER A 101 13.23 -38.26 -1.87
C SER A 101 13.66 -37.01 -1.09
N MET A 102 12.77 -36.01 -1.01
CA MET A 102 12.98 -34.77 -0.26
C MET A 102 13.07 -34.97 1.26
N LEU A 103 12.79 -36.18 1.79
CA LEU A 103 13.06 -36.54 3.19
C LEU A 103 14.50 -36.96 3.47
N ALA A 104 15.34 -37.12 2.44
CA ALA A 104 16.75 -37.45 2.62
C ALA A 104 17.47 -36.37 3.44
N GLU A 105 18.41 -36.81 4.28
CA GLU A 105 19.14 -35.98 5.26
C GLU A 105 20.60 -35.76 4.87
N ASP A 106 20.92 -35.94 3.58
CA ASP A 106 22.22 -35.61 3.00
C ASP A 106 22.52 -34.10 3.03
N ILE A 107 21.46 -33.27 3.09
CA ILE A 107 21.53 -31.88 3.52
C ILE A 107 20.68 -31.68 4.78
N ALA A 108 21.28 -31.09 5.81
CA ALA A 108 20.60 -30.85 7.08
C ALA A 108 19.51 -29.75 6.97
N PRO A 109 18.37 -29.92 7.67
CA PRO A 109 17.97 -31.11 8.42
C PRO A 109 17.41 -32.23 7.53
N ASN A 110 16.72 -31.86 6.45
CA ASN A 110 16.43 -32.70 5.28
C ASN A 110 16.23 -31.78 4.08
N ARG A 111 16.18 -32.33 2.86
CA ARG A 111 16.04 -31.53 1.63
C ARG A 111 14.78 -30.66 1.63
N LEU A 112 13.61 -31.17 2.03
CA LEU A 112 12.36 -30.40 2.05
C LEU A 112 12.42 -29.21 3.03
N GLU A 113 12.90 -29.44 4.25
CA GLU A 113 13.03 -28.39 5.25
C GLU A 113 14.08 -27.35 4.83
N LYS A 114 15.16 -27.78 4.18
CA LYS A 114 16.12 -26.87 3.55
C LYS A 114 15.45 -26.04 2.45
N SER A 115 14.63 -26.64 1.59
CA SER A 115 13.87 -25.93 0.55
C SER A 115 12.95 -24.87 1.15
N LYS A 116 12.20 -25.22 2.22
CA LYS A 116 11.36 -24.24 2.94
C LYS A 116 12.18 -23.09 3.51
N GLN A 117 13.35 -23.37 4.07
CA GLN A 117 14.25 -22.33 4.58
C GLN A 117 14.74 -21.41 3.45
N LEU A 118 15.19 -21.98 2.32
CA LEU A 118 15.63 -21.21 1.15
C LEU A 118 14.51 -20.28 0.67
N VAL A 119 13.32 -20.81 0.42
CA VAL A 119 12.18 -20.02 -0.05
C VAL A 119 11.77 -18.95 0.97
N THR A 120 11.78 -19.27 2.27
CA THR A 120 11.51 -18.29 3.33
C THR A 120 12.51 -17.13 3.30
N GLN A 121 13.80 -17.41 3.11
CA GLN A 121 14.83 -16.37 3.04
C GLN A 121 14.74 -15.55 1.74
N ILE A 122 14.36 -16.17 0.63
CA ILE A 122 14.08 -15.42 -0.62
C ILE A 122 12.90 -14.47 -0.38
N ILE A 123 11.77 -14.95 0.17
CA ILE A 123 10.58 -14.13 0.47
C ILE A 123 10.92 -12.96 1.40
N ASN A 124 11.82 -13.14 2.39
CA ASN A 124 12.24 -12.06 3.29
C ASN A 124 12.93 -10.89 2.57
N ASN A 125 13.49 -11.11 1.38
CA ASN A 125 14.20 -10.10 0.60
C ASN A 125 13.34 -9.50 -0.52
N LEU A 126 12.09 -9.95 -0.67
CA LEU A 126 11.12 -9.35 -1.60
C LEU A 126 10.49 -8.10 -0.98
N ALA A 127 10.11 -7.15 -1.82
CA ALA A 127 9.54 -5.88 -1.37
C ALA A 127 8.12 -5.63 -1.90
N SER A 128 7.96 -5.68 -3.22
CA SER A 128 6.71 -5.38 -3.92
C SER A 128 6.35 -6.47 -4.92
N ASP A 129 6.97 -7.64 -4.82
CA ASP A 129 6.76 -8.76 -5.73
C ASP A 129 5.55 -9.58 -5.28
N ARG A 130 4.83 -10.21 -6.21
CA ARG A 130 3.76 -11.14 -5.86
C ARG A 130 4.29 -12.55 -5.89
N ILE A 131 3.79 -13.38 -4.96
CA ILE A 131 4.28 -14.74 -4.80
C ILE A 131 3.15 -15.77 -4.84
N GLY A 132 3.38 -16.85 -5.57
CA GLY A 132 2.56 -18.06 -5.57
C GLY A 132 3.38 -19.26 -5.11
N ILE A 133 2.70 -20.31 -4.64
CA ILE A 133 3.34 -21.58 -4.24
C ILE A 133 2.57 -22.74 -4.86
N ILE A 134 3.32 -23.66 -5.46
CA ILE A 134 2.88 -24.95 -6.00
C ILE A 134 3.64 -26.03 -5.23
N ALA A 135 2.91 -27.04 -4.74
CA ALA A 135 3.52 -28.25 -4.22
C ALA A 135 3.39 -29.35 -5.28
N TYR A 136 4.45 -30.10 -5.55
CA TYR A 136 4.39 -31.18 -6.53
C TYR A 136 5.15 -32.43 -6.09
N ALA A 137 4.66 -33.57 -6.54
CA ALA A 137 5.32 -34.87 -6.50
C ALA A 137 5.02 -35.52 -7.86
N ALA A 138 4.36 -36.67 -7.93
CA ALA A 138 3.88 -37.22 -9.22
C ALA A 138 2.73 -36.43 -9.88
N LYS A 139 2.16 -35.44 -9.18
CA LYS A 139 1.23 -34.44 -9.70
C LYS A 139 1.51 -33.11 -9.02
N ALA A 140 1.15 -32.01 -9.68
CA ALA A 140 1.24 -30.67 -9.12
C ALA A 140 -0.11 -30.20 -8.54
N PHE A 141 -0.05 -29.49 -7.41
CA PHE A 141 -1.22 -28.96 -6.72
C PHE A 141 -1.02 -27.49 -6.34
N PRO A 142 -2.06 -26.66 -6.51
CA PRO A 142 -1.96 -25.26 -6.17
C PRO A 142 -2.07 -25.05 -4.66
N GLN A 143 -0.98 -24.64 -4.02
CA GLN A 143 -0.94 -24.45 -2.57
C GLN A 143 -1.28 -23.01 -2.16
N LEU A 144 -0.80 -22.03 -2.92
CA LEU A 144 -1.06 -20.61 -2.70
C LEU A 144 -1.16 -19.89 -4.06
N PRO A 145 -2.33 -19.34 -4.42
CA PRO A 145 -2.44 -18.43 -5.57
C PRO A 145 -1.55 -17.20 -5.43
N ILE A 146 -1.22 -16.52 -6.53
CA ILE A 146 -0.38 -15.32 -6.50
C ILE A 146 -0.96 -14.26 -5.56
N THR A 147 -0.14 -13.80 -4.61
CA THR A 147 -0.53 -12.81 -3.59
C THR A 147 0.63 -11.91 -3.18
N THR A 148 0.32 -10.73 -2.62
CA THR A 148 1.30 -9.84 -1.98
C THR A 148 1.47 -10.13 -0.48
N ASP A 149 0.70 -11.08 0.07
CA ASP A 149 0.77 -11.44 1.50
C ASP A 149 1.89 -12.45 1.79
N TYR A 150 3.07 -11.92 2.12
CA TYR A 150 4.24 -12.73 2.50
C TYR A 150 4.08 -13.49 3.82
N ALA A 151 3.21 -13.04 4.73
CA ALA A 151 2.98 -13.75 5.98
C ALA A 151 2.18 -15.03 5.70
N SER A 152 1.10 -14.91 4.93
CA SER A 152 0.32 -16.07 4.47
C SER A 152 1.20 -17.05 3.70
N ALA A 153 2.03 -16.56 2.77
CA ALA A 153 2.91 -17.44 2.01
C ALA A 153 3.86 -18.26 2.88
N LYS A 154 4.46 -17.65 3.90
CA LYS A 154 5.29 -18.38 4.88
C LYS A 154 4.47 -19.41 5.66
N MET A 155 3.24 -19.09 6.06
CA MET A 155 2.38 -20.06 6.75
C MET A 155 2.07 -21.27 5.86
N PHE A 156 1.69 -21.05 4.60
CA PHE A 156 1.42 -22.13 3.65
C PHE A 156 2.68 -22.97 3.37
N LEU A 157 3.84 -22.33 3.19
CA LEU A 157 5.14 -22.97 3.00
C LEU A 157 5.50 -23.90 4.18
N GLN A 158 5.31 -23.43 5.41
CA GLN A 158 5.62 -24.21 6.62
C GLN A 158 4.71 -25.44 6.77
N SER A 159 3.46 -25.36 6.31
CA SER A 159 2.50 -26.48 6.36
C SER A 159 2.83 -27.63 5.40
N MET A 160 3.68 -27.39 4.40
CA MET A 160 3.97 -28.40 3.37
C MET A 160 4.69 -29.62 3.92
N ASN A 161 4.30 -30.81 3.47
CA ASN A 161 4.94 -32.06 3.85
C ASN A 161 4.73 -33.13 2.78
N THR A 162 5.53 -34.19 2.84
CA THR A 162 5.51 -35.26 1.83
C THR A 162 4.30 -36.21 1.92
N ASP A 163 3.44 -36.04 2.92
CA ASP A 163 2.21 -36.82 3.07
C ASP A 163 0.98 -36.09 2.50
N MET A 164 1.14 -34.83 2.07
CA MET A 164 0.06 -34.07 1.42
C MET A 164 -0.37 -34.69 0.10
N LEU A 165 0.55 -35.31 -0.63
CA LEU A 165 0.31 -35.95 -1.91
C LEU A 165 0.52 -37.45 -1.77
N SER A 166 -0.55 -38.23 -2.02
CA SER A 166 -0.50 -39.69 -1.96
C SER A 166 0.25 -40.31 -3.15
N SER A 167 0.37 -39.57 -4.25
CA SER A 167 1.04 -39.99 -5.48
C SER A 167 2.56 -39.91 -5.33
N GLN A 168 3.24 -41.05 -5.48
CA GLN A 168 4.70 -41.11 -5.46
C GLN A 168 5.30 -40.89 -6.85
N GLY A 169 6.45 -40.21 -6.89
CA GLY A 169 7.17 -39.83 -8.10
C GLY A 169 7.45 -38.33 -8.10
N THR A 170 8.07 -37.87 -9.18
CA THR A 170 8.44 -36.47 -9.38
C THR A 170 7.98 -36.05 -10.77
N ALA A 171 7.12 -35.03 -10.84
CA ALA A 171 6.50 -34.51 -12.04
C ALA A 171 6.79 -33.01 -12.19
N ILE A 172 8.00 -32.68 -12.65
CA ILE A 172 8.43 -31.30 -12.86
C ILE A 172 7.65 -30.68 -14.02
N ASP A 173 7.38 -31.46 -15.07
CA ASP A 173 6.51 -31.11 -16.17
C ASP A 173 5.12 -30.61 -15.72
N GLU A 174 4.45 -31.36 -14.84
CA GLU A 174 3.15 -31.00 -14.27
C GLU A 174 3.24 -29.69 -13.45
N ALA A 175 4.35 -29.47 -12.74
CA ALA A 175 4.58 -28.25 -11.98
C ALA A 175 4.74 -27.03 -12.90
N ILE A 176 5.45 -27.18 -14.02
CA ILE A 176 5.60 -26.12 -15.02
C ILE A 176 4.26 -25.83 -15.70
N GLN A 177 3.51 -26.87 -16.09
CA GLN A 177 2.18 -26.72 -16.68
C GLN A 177 1.22 -25.98 -15.75
N LEU A 178 1.19 -26.34 -14.47
CA LEU A 178 0.35 -25.65 -13.50
C LEU A 178 0.82 -24.21 -13.25
N ALA A 179 2.13 -23.96 -13.25
CA ALA A 179 2.67 -22.61 -13.10
C ALA A 179 2.26 -21.68 -14.26
N ARG A 180 2.10 -22.19 -15.49
CA ARG A 180 1.61 -21.40 -16.62
C ARG A 180 0.23 -20.79 -16.35
N THR A 181 -0.62 -21.46 -15.57
CA THR A 181 -1.98 -20.98 -15.26
C THR A 181 -2.06 -20.02 -14.07
N TYR A 182 -0.95 -19.71 -13.41
CA TYR A 182 -0.93 -18.87 -12.21
C TYR A 182 -0.86 -17.37 -12.51
N TYR A 183 -0.26 -17.01 -13.64
CA TYR A 183 0.01 -15.63 -13.98
C TYR A 183 -1.22 -14.98 -14.60
N ASP A 184 -1.43 -13.70 -14.30
CA ASP A 184 -2.47 -12.91 -14.93
C ASP A 184 -1.92 -12.30 -16.24
N ASP A 185 -2.47 -12.73 -17.37
CA ASP A 185 -2.05 -12.26 -18.68
C ASP A 185 -2.39 -10.78 -18.94
N GLU A 186 -3.35 -10.20 -18.20
CA GLU A 186 -3.78 -8.81 -18.40
C GLU A 186 -2.75 -7.79 -17.90
N GLU A 187 -1.96 -8.13 -16.88
CA GLU A 187 -1.06 -7.18 -16.21
C GLU A 187 0.36 -7.13 -16.80
N GLN A 188 0.66 -7.94 -17.81
CA GLN A 188 1.95 -8.02 -18.53
C GLN A 188 3.21 -8.06 -17.64
N THR A 189 3.13 -8.49 -16.38
CA THR A 189 4.26 -8.52 -15.44
C THR A 189 5.39 -9.44 -15.92
N ASN A 190 6.61 -9.27 -15.38
CA ASN A 190 7.66 -10.27 -15.55
C ASN A 190 7.26 -11.52 -14.76
N ARG A 191 7.30 -12.68 -15.42
CA ARG A 191 6.85 -13.97 -14.89
C ARG A 191 8.04 -14.86 -14.60
N VAL A 192 8.13 -15.33 -13.36
CA VAL A 192 9.29 -16.09 -12.88
C VAL A 192 8.83 -17.33 -12.13
N LEU A 193 9.20 -18.50 -12.64
CA LEU A 193 9.03 -19.76 -11.94
C LEU A 193 10.35 -20.17 -11.30
N ILE A 194 10.33 -20.47 -10.00
CA ILE A 194 11.47 -21.01 -9.26
C ILE A 194 11.13 -22.42 -8.83
N ILE A 195 11.81 -23.41 -9.40
CA ILE A 195 11.63 -24.83 -9.09
C ILE A 195 12.68 -25.25 -8.08
N ILE A 196 12.27 -25.90 -7.00
CA ILE A 196 13.16 -26.43 -5.96
C ILE A 196 12.98 -27.94 -5.86
N SER A 197 14.02 -28.69 -6.20
CA SER A 197 13.98 -30.16 -6.33
C SER A 197 15.37 -30.78 -6.19
N ASP A 198 15.41 -32.10 -6.00
CA ASP A 198 16.61 -32.91 -6.22
C ASP A 198 16.77 -33.36 -7.69
N GLY A 199 15.81 -33.03 -8.56
CA GLY A 199 15.85 -33.39 -9.98
C GLY A 199 15.74 -34.89 -10.24
N GLU A 200 15.32 -35.66 -9.24
CA GLU A 200 15.26 -37.12 -9.36
C GLU A 200 14.00 -37.55 -10.12
N ASP A 201 14.23 -38.35 -11.16
CA ASP A 201 13.22 -38.99 -12.01
C ASP A 201 12.43 -38.03 -12.90
N HIS A 202 12.99 -37.72 -14.08
CA HIS A 202 12.25 -36.99 -15.10
C HIS A 202 12.72 -37.28 -16.53
N ASN A 203 11.75 -37.41 -17.45
CA ASN A 203 11.95 -37.63 -18.87
C ASN A 203 12.21 -36.29 -19.61
N ASP A 204 12.67 -36.37 -20.86
CA ASP A 204 12.89 -35.23 -21.78
C ASP A 204 11.67 -34.29 -21.95
N ILE A 205 10.49 -34.69 -21.46
CA ILE A 205 9.23 -33.95 -21.54
C ILE A 205 9.29 -32.62 -20.78
N ALA A 206 9.92 -32.54 -19.60
CA ALA A 206 9.99 -31.27 -18.87
C ALA A 206 10.82 -30.21 -19.58
N THR A 207 11.84 -30.62 -20.33
CA THR A 207 12.69 -29.71 -21.12
C THR A 207 11.87 -29.04 -22.22
N ASN A 208 11.04 -29.81 -22.93
CA ASN A 208 10.13 -29.27 -23.96
C ASN A 208 9.07 -28.33 -23.37
N ILE A 209 8.49 -28.68 -22.23
CA ILE A 209 7.49 -27.83 -21.57
C ILE A 209 8.12 -26.55 -21.00
N ALA A 210 9.38 -26.61 -20.59
CA ALA A 210 10.15 -25.45 -20.18
C ALA A 210 10.40 -24.48 -21.35
N GLU A 211 10.68 -25.01 -22.55
CA GLU A 211 10.77 -24.21 -23.78
C GLU A 211 9.43 -23.52 -24.09
N GLU A 212 8.30 -24.25 -24.06
CA GLU A 212 6.96 -23.66 -24.25
C GLU A 212 6.67 -22.53 -23.24
N ALA A 213 7.01 -22.73 -21.96
CA ALA A 213 6.84 -21.70 -20.93
C ALA A 213 7.73 -20.47 -21.19
N SER A 214 8.93 -20.68 -21.75
CA SER A 214 9.86 -19.62 -22.18
C SER A 214 9.26 -18.77 -23.30
N GLU A 215 8.59 -19.41 -24.28
CA GLU A 215 7.88 -18.72 -25.38
C GLU A 215 6.71 -17.87 -24.85
N GLU A 216 6.06 -18.32 -23.78
CA GLU A 216 5.08 -17.53 -23.04
C GLU A 216 5.72 -16.43 -22.18
N GLY A 217 7.05 -16.28 -22.16
CA GLY A 217 7.76 -15.26 -21.40
C GLY A 217 7.88 -15.56 -19.91
N ILE A 218 7.70 -16.82 -19.49
CA ILE A 218 7.96 -17.29 -18.14
C ILE A 218 9.43 -17.73 -18.06
N ARG A 219 10.21 -17.08 -17.20
CA ARG A 219 11.60 -17.50 -16.96
C ARG A 219 11.65 -18.54 -15.85
N ILE A 220 12.33 -19.66 -16.07
CA ILE A 220 12.40 -20.75 -15.08
C ILE A 220 13.81 -20.84 -14.48
N PHE A 221 13.89 -20.64 -13.17
CA PHE A 221 15.09 -20.87 -12.38
C PHE A 221 14.95 -22.17 -11.60
N THR A 222 16.03 -22.94 -11.50
CA THR A 222 16.05 -24.21 -10.78
C THR A 222 17.02 -24.13 -9.61
N ILE A 223 16.60 -24.64 -8.46
CA ILE A 223 17.43 -24.73 -7.24
C ILE A 223 17.56 -26.21 -6.89
N GLY A 224 18.77 -26.74 -7.07
CA GLY A 224 19.09 -28.13 -6.75
C GLY A 224 19.31 -28.31 -5.25
N VAL A 225 18.53 -29.17 -4.61
CA VAL A 225 18.67 -29.48 -3.17
C VAL A 225 18.98 -30.95 -2.98
N GLY A 226 20.22 -31.26 -2.60
CA GLY A 226 20.69 -32.60 -2.30
C GLY A 226 22.20 -32.71 -2.53
N ASP A 227 22.76 -33.89 -2.26
CA ASP A 227 24.12 -34.23 -2.62
C ASP A 227 24.13 -35.17 -3.84
N VAL A 228 25.10 -34.98 -4.73
CA VAL A 228 25.30 -35.84 -5.91
C VAL A 228 25.72 -37.26 -5.53
N ASN A 229 26.37 -37.42 -4.37
CA ASN A 229 26.70 -38.74 -3.82
C ASN A 229 25.43 -39.48 -3.33
N GLY A 230 24.41 -38.70 -2.95
CA GLY A 230 23.10 -39.16 -2.51
C GLY A 230 23.03 -39.56 -1.04
N GLY A 231 21.80 -39.86 -0.60
CA GLY A 231 21.51 -40.28 0.76
C GLY A 231 20.30 -41.23 0.82
N PRO A 232 20.20 -42.05 1.88
CA PRO A 232 19.03 -42.90 2.09
C PRO A 232 17.83 -42.07 2.57
N ILE A 233 16.62 -42.51 2.23
CA ILE A 233 15.38 -41.85 2.64
C ILE A 233 14.89 -42.44 3.97
N PRO A 234 14.93 -41.71 5.10
CA PRO A 234 14.52 -42.24 6.40
C PRO A 234 12.99 -42.34 6.52
N ILE A 235 12.51 -43.42 7.12
CA ILE A 235 11.12 -43.58 7.56
C ILE A 235 11.12 -43.40 9.07
N LYS A 236 10.56 -42.26 9.52
CA LYS A 236 10.51 -41.89 10.93
C LYS A 236 9.10 -42.07 11.50
N ARG A 237 9.03 -42.44 12.78
CA ARG A 237 7.79 -42.38 13.58
C ARG A 237 8.11 -41.67 14.88
N ASN A 238 7.38 -40.60 15.20
CA ASN A 238 7.61 -39.74 16.36
C ASN A 238 9.07 -39.23 16.45
N GLY A 239 9.68 -38.87 15.32
CA GLY A 239 11.05 -38.37 15.25
C GLY A 239 12.16 -39.43 15.32
N ILE A 240 11.83 -40.70 15.58
CA ILE A 240 12.79 -41.80 15.63
C ILE A 240 12.84 -42.50 14.27
N VAL A 241 14.03 -42.70 13.72
CA VAL A 241 14.26 -43.49 12.50
C VAL A 241 13.95 -44.95 12.80
N LEU A 242 12.94 -45.51 12.14
CA LEU A 242 12.59 -46.93 12.26
C LEU A 242 13.32 -47.76 11.22
N ASN A 243 13.33 -47.28 9.97
CA ASN A 243 13.94 -47.96 8.84
C ASN A 243 14.22 -46.95 7.72
N TYR A 244 14.81 -47.41 6.63
CA TYR A 244 14.94 -46.62 5.39
C TYR A 244 13.97 -47.11 4.33
N LYS A 245 13.62 -46.24 3.37
CA LYS A 245 12.80 -46.62 2.22
C LYS A 245 13.52 -47.74 1.46
N LYS A 246 12.78 -48.80 1.15
CA LYS A 246 13.27 -49.93 0.36
C LYS A 246 12.54 -50.02 -0.96
N ASP A 247 13.22 -50.53 -1.97
CA ASP A 247 12.62 -50.84 -3.27
C ASP A 247 11.85 -52.17 -3.25
N ASN A 248 11.33 -52.58 -4.41
CA ASN A 248 10.60 -53.84 -4.57
C ASN A 248 11.47 -55.09 -4.37
N GLN A 249 12.80 -54.94 -4.38
CA GLN A 249 13.77 -56.01 -4.16
C GLN A 249 14.22 -56.09 -2.68
N GLY A 250 13.82 -55.11 -1.85
CA GLY A 250 14.15 -55.05 -0.42
C GLY A 250 15.45 -54.31 -0.11
N GLU A 251 16.09 -53.72 -1.13
CA GLU A 251 17.31 -52.92 -1.03
C GLU A 251 16.99 -51.48 -0.64
N THR A 252 17.94 -50.81 0.03
CA THR A 252 17.73 -49.43 0.49
C THR A 252 17.81 -48.46 -0.69
N VAL A 253 16.79 -47.62 -0.85
CA VAL A 253 16.76 -46.58 -1.88
C VAL A 253 17.72 -45.45 -1.52
N ILE A 254 18.67 -45.17 -2.40
CA ILE A 254 19.60 -44.04 -2.30
C ILE A 254 19.20 -42.99 -3.34
N THR A 255 18.71 -41.85 -2.87
CA THR A 255 18.32 -40.73 -3.74
C THR A 255 19.50 -39.79 -4.00
N ARG A 256 19.65 -39.29 -5.23
CA ARG A 256 20.75 -38.40 -5.64
C ARG A 256 20.24 -37.13 -6.28
N LEU A 257 20.95 -36.03 -6.04
CA LEU A 257 20.74 -34.79 -6.78
C LEU A 257 21.16 -35.01 -8.24
N ASN A 258 20.24 -34.80 -9.18
CA ASN A 258 20.53 -34.75 -10.61
C ASN A 258 20.61 -33.29 -11.08
N GLU A 259 21.82 -32.74 -11.10
CA GLU A 259 22.02 -31.36 -11.56
C GLU A 259 21.82 -31.19 -13.06
N GLU A 260 22.04 -32.24 -13.87
CA GLU A 260 22.01 -32.13 -15.33
C GLU A 260 20.61 -31.79 -15.83
N ILE A 261 19.59 -32.48 -15.31
CA ILE A 261 18.19 -32.20 -15.67
C ILE A 261 17.80 -30.77 -15.27
N LEU A 262 18.14 -30.35 -14.05
CA LEU A 262 17.80 -29.01 -13.55
C LEU A 262 18.52 -27.91 -14.35
N LYS A 263 19.74 -28.15 -14.81
CA LYS A 263 20.50 -27.25 -15.70
C LYS A 263 19.83 -27.16 -17.07
N SER A 264 19.43 -28.28 -17.66
CA SER A 264 18.75 -28.30 -18.96
C SER A 264 17.42 -27.53 -18.92
N ILE A 265 16.57 -27.78 -17.92
CA ILE A 265 15.29 -27.07 -17.75
C ILE A 265 15.51 -25.55 -17.63
N ALA A 266 16.46 -25.12 -16.81
CA ALA A 266 16.75 -23.69 -16.64
C ALA A 266 17.32 -23.06 -17.92
N ALA A 267 18.12 -23.81 -18.70
CA ALA A 267 18.72 -23.31 -19.93
C ALA A 267 17.68 -23.04 -21.03
N GLU A 268 16.74 -23.96 -21.24
CA GLU A 268 15.66 -23.77 -22.24
C GLU A 268 14.73 -22.61 -21.89
N ALA A 269 14.53 -22.36 -20.59
CA ALA A 269 13.62 -21.35 -20.09
C ALA A 269 14.27 -19.99 -19.77
N ASN A 270 15.40 -19.68 -20.40
CA ASN A 270 16.14 -18.41 -20.22
C ASN A 270 16.43 -18.07 -18.73
N GLY A 271 16.63 -19.09 -17.91
CA GLY A 271 16.92 -18.96 -16.50
C GLY A 271 18.31 -19.47 -16.13
N LYS A 272 18.48 -19.85 -14.87
CA LYS A 272 19.76 -20.30 -14.32
C LYS A 272 19.54 -21.39 -13.27
N TYR A 273 20.42 -22.40 -13.30
CA TYR A 273 20.55 -23.37 -12.21
C TYR A 273 21.38 -22.80 -11.06
N ILE A 274 20.90 -22.99 -9.84
CA ILE A 274 21.55 -22.54 -8.61
C ILE A 274 21.69 -23.75 -7.67
N ASN A 275 22.87 -23.95 -7.10
CA ASN A 275 23.07 -25.01 -6.12
C ASN A 275 22.53 -24.57 -4.74
N GLY A 276 21.58 -25.35 -4.20
CA GLY A 276 20.85 -25.05 -2.96
C GLY A 276 21.61 -25.30 -1.66
N ARG A 277 22.88 -25.72 -1.70
CA ARG A 277 23.68 -26.03 -0.51
C ARG A 277 23.90 -24.79 0.37
N SER A 278 24.29 -23.68 -0.23
CA SER A 278 24.55 -22.40 0.44
C SER A 278 23.32 -21.48 0.35
N THR A 279 22.66 -21.27 1.49
CA THR A 279 21.46 -20.40 1.54
C THR A 279 21.77 -18.96 1.17
N THR A 280 22.92 -18.45 1.61
CA THR A 280 23.32 -17.06 1.34
C THR A 280 23.58 -16.83 -0.15
N GLU A 281 24.28 -17.75 -0.82
CA GLU A 281 24.54 -17.65 -2.25
C GLU A 281 23.25 -17.71 -3.06
N VAL A 282 22.34 -18.63 -2.73
CA VAL A 282 21.04 -18.74 -3.41
C VAL A 282 20.24 -17.44 -3.30
N VAL A 283 20.16 -16.87 -2.09
CA VAL A 283 19.41 -15.64 -1.84
C VAL A 283 20.00 -14.46 -2.60
N GLU A 284 21.32 -14.30 -2.58
CA GLU A 284 21.99 -13.21 -3.31
C GLU A 284 21.87 -13.37 -4.83
N GLU A 285 22.04 -14.59 -5.37
CA GLU A 285 21.86 -14.82 -6.81
C GLU A 285 20.43 -14.52 -7.26
N ILE A 286 19.41 -15.02 -6.55
CA ILE A 286 18.01 -14.74 -6.87
C ILE A 286 17.73 -13.24 -6.75
N ARG A 287 18.24 -12.57 -5.71
CA ARG A 287 18.09 -11.13 -5.54
C ARG A 287 18.68 -10.35 -6.71
N GLU A 288 19.88 -10.70 -7.17
CA GLU A 288 20.51 -10.05 -8.32
C GLU A 288 19.71 -10.27 -9.60
N ILE A 289 19.21 -11.48 -9.82
CA ILE A 289 18.37 -11.83 -10.98
C ILE A 289 17.08 -11.00 -10.97
N LEU A 290 16.37 -10.96 -9.84
CA LEU A 290 15.11 -10.22 -9.68
C LEU A 290 15.32 -8.70 -9.84
N ASN A 291 16.45 -8.15 -9.35
CA ASN A 291 16.75 -6.72 -9.50
C ASN A 291 17.13 -6.30 -10.93
N LYS A 292 17.67 -7.23 -11.73
CA LYS A 292 17.97 -7.01 -13.14
C LYS A 292 16.73 -7.13 -14.04
N MET A 293 15.63 -7.67 -13.54
CA MET A 293 14.38 -7.76 -14.27
C MET A 293 13.61 -6.44 -14.20
N ASP A 294 13.08 -6.01 -15.35
CA ASP A 294 12.27 -4.79 -15.46
C ASP A 294 11.00 -4.92 -14.63
N LYS A 295 10.92 -4.22 -13.49
CA LYS A 295 9.72 -4.27 -12.67
C LYS A 295 8.60 -3.54 -13.40
N LYS A 296 7.45 -4.19 -13.59
CA LYS A 296 6.28 -3.56 -14.23
C LYS A 296 5.32 -3.04 -13.17
N GLU A 297 4.71 -1.88 -13.47
CA GLU A 297 3.73 -1.24 -12.60
C GLU A 297 2.45 -2.09 -12.53
N PHE A 298 2.10 -2.55 -11.33
CA PHE A 298 0.81 -3.20 -11.04
C PHE A 298 0.15 -2.52 -9.83
N GLU A 299 -1.19 -2.39 -9.87
CA GLU A 299 -2.02 -1.65 -8.90
C GLU A 299 -1.59 -0.20 -8.57
N ALA A 300 -2.26 0.78 -9.19
CA ALA A 300 -2.23 2.16 -8.72
C ALA A 300 -3.28 2.38 -7.61
N LYS A 301 -2.88 2.31 -6.33
CA LYS A 301 -3.76 2.78 -5.25
C LYS A 301 -3.87 4.30 -5.34
N GLN A 302 -5.07 4.79 -5.65
CA GLN A 302 -5.37 6.22 -5.68
C GLN A 302 -5.70 6.71 -4.27
N PHE A 303 -4.78 7.46 -3.67
CA PHE A 303 -5.10 8.20 -2.46
C PHE A 303 -5.55 9.61 -2.85
N ALA A 304 -6.72 10.02 -2.33
CA ALA A 304 -7.19 11.39 -2.46
C ALA A 304 -6.58 12.22 -1.34
N GLU A 305 -5.52 12.97 -1.65
CA GLU A 305 -4.97 13.95 -0.71
C GLU A 305 -5.75 15.27 -0.85
N TYR A 306 -6.46 15.65 0.22
CA TYR A 306 -7.18 16.91 0.31
C TYR A 306 -6.27 17.99 0.91
N LYS A 307 -6.13 19.13 0.23
CA LYS A 307 -5.35 20.26 0.74
C LYS A 307 -6.19 21.16 1.63
N ASP A 308 -5.63 21.53 2.78
CA ASP A 308 -6.20 22.49 3.72
C ASP A 308 -6.33 23.88 3.08
N GLN A 309 -7.49 24.52 3.19
CA GLN A 309 -7.75 25.87 2.66
C GLN A 309 -8.06 26.90 3.75
N PHE A 310 -7.94 26.55 5.03
CA PHE A 310 -8.23 27.49 6.14
C PHE A 310 -7.41 28.79 6.08
N GLN A 311 -6.22 28.76 5.46
CA GLN A 311 -5.29 29.89 5.38
C GLN A 311 -5.92 31.13 4.75
N TRP A 312 -6.71 30.96 3.67
CA TRP A 312 -7.40 32.07 3.00
C TRP A 312 -8.45 32.72 3.92
N PHE A 313 -9.24 31.90 4.61
CA PHE A 313 -10.28 32.36 5.53
C PHE A 313 -9.68 33.01 6.78
N LEU A 314 -8.58 32.46 7.30
CA LEU A 314 -7.83 33.04 8.40
C LEU A 314 -7.25 34.41 8.01
N GLY A 315 -6.64 34.50 6.83
CA GLY A 315 -6.10 35.75 6.29
C GLY A 315 -7.18 36.83 6.11
N LEU A 316 -8.33 36.46 5.54
CA LEU A 316 -9.48 37.37 5.40
C LEU A 316 -10.06 37.81 6.75
N GLY A 317 -10.15 36.90 7.71
CA GLY A 317 -10.61 37.21 9.08
C GLY A 317 -9.70 38.22 9.77
N LEU A 318 -8.39 38.01 9.71
CA LEU A 318 -7.39 38.95 10.24
C LEU A 318 -7.41 40.29 9.51
N PHE A 319 -7.60 40.28 8.19
CA PHE A 319 -7.73 41.50 7.39
C PHE A 319 -8.94 42.35 7.81
N PHE A 320 -10.11 41.75 8.04
CA PHE A 320 -11.27 42.47 8.52
C PHE A 320 -11.09 43.03 9.94
N LEU A 321 -10.45 42.27 10.84
CA LEU A 321 -10.08 42.78 12.16
C LEU A 321 -9.12 43.97 12.07
N PHE A 322 -8.15 43.91 11.17
CA PHE A 322 -7.24 45.02 10.93
C PHE A 322 -7.98 46.26 10.43
N ILE A 323 -8.90 46.12 9.46
CA ILE A 323 -9.74 47.24 8.99
C ILE A 323 -10.59 47.82 10.13
N ASP A 324 -11.16 46.99 11.00
CA ASP A 324 -12.00 47.43 12.11
C ASP A 324 -11.29 48.44 13.04
N VAL A 325 -9.97 48.25 13.25
CA VAL A 325 -9.14 49.16 14.05
C VAL A 325 -9.09 50.57 13.45
N PHE A 326 -9.09 50.70 12.12
CA PHE A 326 -9.07 51.99 11.43
C PHE A 326 -10.47 52.59 11.22
N LEU A 327 -11.53 51.82 11.42
CA LEU A 327 -12.91 52.30 11.34
C LEU A 327 -13.32 53.04 12.63
N LEU A 328 -13.17 54.37 12.58
CA LEU A 328 -13.69 55.27 13.60
C LEU A 328 -15.23 55.39 13.52
N GLU A 329 -15.91 55.30 14.67
CA GLU A 329 -17.37 55.46 14.78
C GLU A 329 -17.86 56.91 14.56
N ARG A 330 -16.93 57.88 14.52
CA ARG A 330 -17.22 59.30 14.32
C ARG A 330 -17.10 59.67 12.85
N LYS A 331 -17.90 60.65 12.38
CA LYS A 331 -17.72 61.26 11.05
C LYS A 331 -16.27 61.78 10.98
N THR A 332 -15.49 61.22 10.07
CA THR A 332 -14.11 61.65 9.83
C THR A 332 -14.15 62.92 8.99
N GLU A 333 -13.57 64.01 9.48
CA GLU A 333 -13.55 65.31 8.80
C GLU A 333 -12.93 65.25 7.39
N TRP A 334 -11.99 64.33 7.14
CA TRP A 334 -11.37 64.13 5.83
C TRP A 334 -12.36 63.67 4.74
N LEU A 335 -13.37 62.87 5.09
CA LEU A 335 -14.41 62.40 4.15
C LEU A 335 -15.43 63.49 3.79
N LYS A 336 -15.65 64.48 4.67
CA LYS A 336 -16.46 65.67 4.34
C LYS A 336 -15.80 66.53 3.25
N ARG A 337 -14.46 66.53 3.15
CA ARG A 337 -13.73 67.27 2.11
C ARG A 337 -13.82 66.65 0.71
N LEU A 338 -14.16 65.35 0.63
CA LEU A 338 -14.23 64.61 -0.63
C LEU A 338 -15.61 64.64 -1.32
N ASN A 339 -16.63 65.26 -0.69
CA ASN A 339 -17.98 65.47 -1.23
C ASN A 339 -18.58 64.28 -2.02
N LEU A 340 -18.33 63.05 -1.56
CA LEU A 340 -18.69 61.81 -2.27
C LEU A 340 -20.19 61.57 -2.44
N PHE A 341 -21.04 62.33 -1.74
CA PHE A 341 -22.50 62.16 -1.74
C PHE A 341 -23.29 63.44 -2.06
N ASN A 342 -22.61 64.50 -2.52
CA ASN A 342 -23.25 65.76 -2.95
C ASN A 342 -24.28 66.31 -1.94
N GLU A 343 -23.96 66.30 -0.64
CA GLU A 343 -24.87 66.74 0.43
C GLU A 343 -24.98 68.27 0.56
N ASN A 344 -24.31 69.03 -0.32
CA ASN A 344 -24.42 70.49 -0.41
C ASN A 344 -25.12 70.89 -1.71
N LEU A 345 -26.44 70.98 -1.67
CA LEU A 345 -27.27 71.76 -2.61
C LEU A 345 -28.25 72.60 -1.80
#